data_AF-A0A8S9VZN2-F1
#
_entry.id   AF-A0A8S9VZN2-F1
#
_cell.length_a   1.000
_cell.length_b   1.000
_cell.length_c   1.000
_cell.angle_alpha   90.00
_cell.angle_beta   90.00
_cell.angle_gamma   90.00
#
_symmetry.space_group_name_H-M   'P 1'
#
loop_
_entity.id
_entity.type
_entity.pdbx_description
1 polymer ?
#
loop_
_entity_poly.entity_id
_entity_poly.type
_entity_poly.pdbx_seq_one_letter_code
_entity_poly.pdbx_strand_id
1 'polypeptide(L)' 'MSERKYLIESKRYEGEDGKMTFDSWITSANIVEVKHEVQYIVFFPLEGECAGKKHYIPFANIHIVREL' A
#
# COMPACT_ATOMS: atom_id res chain seq x y z
N MET A 1 -12.90 -11.97 -15.70
CA MET A 1 -11.73 -11.08 -15.84
C MET A 1 -10.78 -11.43 -14.71
N SER A 2 -9.50 -11.71 -14.98
CA SER A 2 -8.52 -11.96 -13.91
C SER A 2 -8.35 -10.67 -13.13
N GLU A 3 -8.61 -10.68 -11.82
CA GLU A 3 -8.35 -9.52 -11.00
C GLU A 3 -6.84 -9.30 -10.92
N ARG A 4 -6.37 -8.17 -11.42
CA ARG A 4 -4.96 -7.77 -11.30
C ARG A 4 -4.65 -7.51 -9.84
N LYS A 5 -3.62 -8.15 -9.32
CA LYS A 5 -3.12 -7.93 -7.95
C LYS A 5 -1.98 -6.92 -7.97
N TYR A 6 -1.85 -6.17 -6.89
CA TYR A 6 -0.83 -5.17 -6.69
C TYR A 6 -0.17 -5.38 -5.34
N LEU A 7 1.16 -5.28 -5.32
CA LEU A 7 1.94 -5.10 -4.11
C LEU A 7 2.19 -3.61 -3.91
N ILE A 8 1.82 -3.10 -2.73
CA ILE A 8 2.13 -1.75 -2.27
C ILE A 8 3.08 -1.90 -1.09
N GLU A 9 4.21 -1.18 -1.12
CA GLU A 9 5.11 -1.09 0.01
C GLU A 9 5.12 0.34 0.55
N SER A 10 4.87 0.50 1.85
CA SER A 10 4.91 1.79 2.54
C SER A 10 6.05 1.89 3.54
N LYS A 11 6.75 3.02 3.53
CA LYS A 11 7.74 3.42 4.53
C LYS A 11 7.06 3.61 5.88
N ARG A 12 7.60 2.97 6.93
CA ARG A 12 7.05 3.04 8.28
C ARG A 12 7.88 3.96 9.19
N TYR A 13 9.14 3.62 9.44
CA TYR A 13 10.09 4.43 10.20
C TYR A 13 11.53 3.97 9.90
N GLU A 14 12.49 4.85 10.18
CA GLU A 14 13.91 4.53 10.20
C GLU A 14 14.26 3.94 11.58
N GLY A 15 14.82 2.73 11.60
CA GLY A 15 15.31 2.10 12.83
C GLY A 15 16.57 2.77 13.35
N GLU A 16 16.94 2.51 14.60
CA GLU A 16 18.17 3.03 15.21
C GLU A 16 19.46 2.58 14.48
N ASP A 17 19.36 1.52 13.66
CA ASP A 17 20.42 1.01 12.79
C ASP A 17 20.49 1.71 11.41
N GLY A 18 19.69 2.76 11.20
CA GLY A 18 19.57 3.48 9.93
C GLY A 18 18.82 2.71 8.84
N LYS A 19 18.20 1.56 9.15
CA LYS A 19 17.42 0.80 8.16
C LYS A 19 15.97 1.25 8.13
N MET A 20 15.46 1.44 6.92
CA MET A 20 14.05 1.74 6.71
C MET A 20 13.22 0.45 6.85
N THR A 21 12.19 0.50 7.69
CA THR A 21 11.18 -0.55 7.78
C THR A 21 10.04 -0.26 6.81
N PHE A 22 9.61 -1.27 6.05
CA PHE A 22 8.50 -1.17 5.11
C PHE A 22 7.38 -2.13 5.48
N ASP A 23 6.13 -1.67 5.40
CA ASP A 23 4.96 -2.53 5.45
C ASP A 23 4.57 -2.90 4.00
N SER A 24 4.21 -4.16 3.77
CA SER A 24 3.80 -4.68 2.47
C SER A 24 2.31 -4.99 2.46
N TRP A 25 1.64 -4.65 1.36
CA TRP A 25 0.20 -4.82 1.21
C TRP A 25 -0.14 -5.40 -0.15
N ILE A 26 -0.95 -6.45 -0.18
CA ILE A 26 -1.46 -7.04 -1.42
C ILE A 26 -2.91 -6.60 -1.61
N THR A 27 -3.24 -6.02 -2.76
CA THR A 27 -4.58 -5.50 -3.09
C THR A 27 -4.92 -5.78 -4.55
N SER A 28 -6.14 -5.54 -5.04
CA SER A 28 -6.48 -5.60 -6.47
C SER A 28 -6.74 -4.21 -7.07
N ALA A 29 -6.63 -4.05 -8.39
CA ALA A 29 -6.86 -2.75 -9.07
C ALA A 29 -8.26 -2.18 -8.76
N ASN A 30 -9.26 -3.05 -8.64
CA ASN A 30 -10.67 -2.65 -8.45
C ASN A 30 -10.92 -1.96 -7.11
N ILE A 31 -10.01 -2.13 -6.15
CA ILE A 31 -10.13 -1.63 -4.77
C ILE A 31 -9.08 -0.58 -4.44
N VAL A 32 -8.28 -0.14 -5.42
CA VAL A 32 -7.33 0.97 -5.29
C VAL A 32 -7.98 2.26 -5.80
N GLU A 33 -8.06 3.27 -4.94
CA GLU A 33 -8.54 4.61 -5.28
C GLU A 33 -7.41 5.63 -5.06
N VAL A 34 -7.08 6.39 -6.11
CA VAL A 34 -6.04 7.43 -6.08
C VAL A 34 -6.69 8.78 -5.87
N LYS A 35 -6.45 9.44 -4.73
CA LYS A 35 -7.00 10.77 -4.46
C LYS A 35 -5.91 11.82 -4.53
N HIS A 36 -5.76 12.39 -5.71
CA HIS A 36 -4.72 13.37 -6.02
C HIS A 36 -4.82 14.66 -5.20
N GLU A 37 -6.03 15.14 -4.91
CA GLU A 37 -6.26 16.39 -4.16
C GLU A 37 -5.66 16.36 -2.75
N VAL A 38 -5.55 15.16 -2.17
CA VAL A 38 -5.06 14.96 -0.81
C VAL A 38 -3.82 14.05 -0.80
N GLN A 39 -3.29 13.72 -1.99
CA GLN A 39 -2.06 12.97 -2.23
C GLN A 39 -1.98 11.63 -1.46
N TYR A 40 -3.03 10.80 -1.54
CA TYR A 40 -3.04 9.46 -0.94
C TYR A 40 -3.59 8.37 -1.86
N ILE A 41 -3.15 7.13 -1.61
CA ILE A 41 -3.79 5.91 -2.10
C ILE A 41 -4.70 5.36 -1.02
N VAL A 42 -5.93 5.02 -1.41
CA VAL A 42 -6.87 4.25 -0.60
C VAL A 42 -6.95 2.85 -1.15
N PHE A 43 -6.88 1.83 -0.29
CA PHE A 43 -6.98 0.44 -0.73
C PHE A 43 -7.45 -0.47 0.40
N PHE A 44 -7.73 -1.73 0.04
CA PHE A 44 -8.14 -2.77 0.97
C PHE A 44 -7.20 -3.97 0.78
N PRO A 45 -6.37 -4.32 1.78
CA PRO A 45 -5.51 -5.48 1.67
C PRO A 45 -6.36 -6.75 1.50
N LEU A 46 -5.92 -7.65 0.64
CA LEU A 46 -6.51 -8.99 0.47
C LEU A 46 -5.92 -10.00 1.46
N GLU A 47 -4.70 -9.75 1.94
CA GLU A 47 -3.90 -10.68 2.74
C GLU A 47 -3.28 -9.97 3.96
N GLY A 48 -2.92 -10.73 5.01
CA GLY A 48 -2.34 -10.24 6.26
C GLY A 48 -3.35 -9.89 7.37
N GLU A 49 -2.87 -9.45 8.53
CA GLU A 49 -3.72 -9.12 9.71
C GLU A 49 -4.71 -7.96 9.46
N CYS A 50 -4.45 -7.16 8.43
CA CYS A 50 -5.27 -6.02 8.03
C CYS A 50 -6.16 -6.31 6.81
N ALA A 51 -6.28 -7.57 6.38
CA ALA A 51 -7.13 -7.93 5.25
C ALA A 51 -8.57 -7.44 5.42
N GLY A 52 -9.14 -6.88 4.34
CA GLY A 52 -10.50 -6.33 4.31
C GLY A 52 -10.69 -4.99 5.02
N LYS A 53 -9.66 -4.45 5.67
CA LYS A 53 -9.73 -3.12 6.30
C LYS A 53 -9.33 -2.04 5.31
N LYS A 54 -9.94 -0.86 5.44
CA LYS A 54 -9.63 0.29 4.59
C LYS A 54 -8.35 0.97 5.08
N HIS A 55 -7.38 1.14 4.18
CA HIS A 55 -6.12 1.81 4.47
C HIS A 55 -5.94 3.05 3.59
N TYR A 56 -5.17 4.00 4.13
CA TYR A 56 -4.80 5.24 3.46
C TYR A 56 -3.28 5.39 3.57
N ILE A 57 -2.58 5.50 2.45
CA ILE A 57 -1.14 5.74 2.42
C ILE A 57 -0.88 7.04 1.66
N PRO A 58 -0.30 8.06 2.30
CA PRO A 58 0.17 9.26 1.61
C PRO A 58 1.22 8.90 0.56
N PHE A 59 1.23 9.57 -0.59
CA PHE A 59 2.19 9.30 -1.66
C PHE A 59 3.65 9.42 -1.20
N ALA A 60 3.95 10.31 -0.26
CA ALA A 60 5.27 10.47 0.34
C ALA A 60 5.78 9.18 1.04
N ASN A 61 4.86 8.37 1.56
CA ASN A 61 5.18 7.14 2.27
C ASN A 61 5.22 5.93 1.34
N ILE A 62 4.82 6.06 0.08
CA ILE A 62 4.89 4.96 -0.88
C ILE A 62 6.34 4.75 -1.27
N HIS A 63 6.80 3.50 -1.13
CA HIS A 63 8.09 3.06 -1.63
C HIS A 63 7.96 2.41 -3.01
N ILE A 64 7.06 1.43 -3.12
CA ILE A 64 6.85 0.63 -4.32
C ILE A 64 5.35 0.41 -4.55
N VAL A 65 4.92 0.49 -5.81
CA VAL A 65 3.64 -0.08 -6.27
C VAL A 65 3.96 -0.89 -7.52
N ARG A 66 3.65 -2.19 -7.51
CA ARG A 66 3.85 -3.06 -8.68
C ARG A 66 2.70 -4.05 -8.86
N GLU A 67 2.41 -4.40 -10.11
CA GLU A 67 1.47 -5.48 -10.45
C GLU A 67 2.12 -6.85 -10.18
N LEU A 68 1.33 -7.80 -9.67
CA LEU A 68 1.72 -9.19 -9.35
C LEU A 68 1.16 -10.18 -10.36
#